data_AF-F4GDD7-F1
#
_entry.id   AF-F4GDD7-F1
#
_cell.length_a   1.000
_cell.length_b   1.000
_cell.length_c   1.000
_cell.angle_alpha   90.00
_cell.angle_beta   90.00
_cell.angle_gamma   90.00
#
_symmetry.space_group_name_H-M   'P 1'
#
loop_
_entity.id
_entity.type
_entity.pdbx_description
1 polymer ?
#
loop_
_entity_poly.entity_id
_entity_poly.type
_entity_poly.pdbx_seq_one_letter_code
_entity_poly.pdbx_strand_id
1 'polypeptide(L)'
;MKLHIVPARTGLEWVRQGITVFWRQPMALAALFFMTMAAMSLATMLPLVGPAVALSLLPSATLAMMVAAAEASQGRTPTPALLLVAFRTGRQRLQAMMTLGAFYALGFLAVMALSALIDGGQFARVYLGGEPLTREVAEAGDFQAAMWLSLLLYVPLSLLFWHAPGLVHWHNVAPVKALFFSIVACWRNFGAFTVYGLSWMGVFLGAGLAMSLLVTLLAVVGMGAGMASSIMVATAMMLAAMFLTSVVFTFRDSFEPPQQAGPESSDEPPLTS
;
A
#
# COMPACT_ATOMS: atom_id res chain seq x y z
N MET A 1 -1.65 15.45 -17.28
CA MET A 1 -1.37 14.08 -16.80
C MET A 1 -1.80 13.11 -17.89
N LYS A 2 -0.86 12.39 -18.51
CA LYS A 2 -1.17 11.38 -19.53
C LYS A 2 -0.98 9.99 -18.93
N LEU A 3 -1.92 9.09 -19.24
CA LEU A 3 -1.88 7.69 -18.85
C LEU A 3 -1.09 6.88 -19.89
N HIS A 4 -0.15 6.06 -19.43
CA HIS A 4 0.57 5.10 -20.26
C HIS A 4 0.00 3.70 -20.07
N ILE A 5 -0.25 3.02 -21.19
CA ILE A 5 -0.67 1.61 -21.21
C ILE A 5 0.58 0.77 -21.40
N VAL A 6 0.90 -0.05 -20.40
CA VAL A 6 2.12 -0.87 -20.37
C VAL A 6 1.82 -2.33 -20.70
N PRO A 7 2.77 -3.07 -21.30
CA PRO A 7 2.59 -4.50 -21.57
C PRO A 7 2.53 -5.32 -20.28
N ALA A 8 1.87 -6.48 -20.31
CA ALA A 8 1.68 -7.32 -19.12
C ALA A 8 2.99 -7.72 -18.41
N ARG A 9 4.08 -7.93 -19.18
CA ARG A 9 5.40 -8.27 -18.65
C ARG A 9 5.97 -7.24 -17.67
N THR A 10 5.56 -5.97 -17.78
CA THR A 10 6.00 -4.90 -16.90
C THR A 10 5.59 -5.15 -15.44
N GLY A 11 4.53 -5.94 -15.21
CA GLY A 11 4.18 -6.39 -13.86
C GLY A 11 5.31 -7.14 -13.14
N LEU A 12 6.06 -7.99 -13.86
CA LEU A 12 7.21 -8.71 -13.30
C LEU A 12 8.38 -7.74 -13.02
N GLU A 13 8.57 -6.76 -13.90
CA GLU A 13 9.60 -5.73 -13.72
C GLU A 13 9.36 -4.89 -12.47
N TRP A 14 8.10 -4.55 -12.15
CA TRP A 14 7.75 -3.84 -10.91
C TRP A 14 8.13 -4.63 -9.65
N VAL A 15 7.87 -5.94 -9.63
CA VAL A 15 8.29 -6.81 -8.51
C VAL A 15 9.81 -6.83 -8.40
N ARG A 16 10.51 -7.05 -9.52
CA ARG A 16 11.97 -7.08 -9.54
C ARG A 16 12.58 -5.76 -9.06
N GLN A 17 12.04 -4.64 -9.50
CA GLN A 17 12.48 -3.30 -9.10
C GLN A 17 12.21 -3.07 -7.61
N GLY A 18 11.04 -3.45 -7.10
CA GLY A 18 10.71 -3.38 -5.67
C GLY A 18 11.71 -4.13 -4.79
N ILE A 19 11.98 -5.39 -5.12
CA ILE A 19 12.94 -6.23 -4.40
C ILE A 19 14.36 -5.62 -4.50
N THR A 20 14.77 -5.21 -5.71
CA THR A 20 16.10 -4.63 -5.94
C THR A 20 16.30 -3.34 -5.14
N VAL A 21 15.32 -2.44 -5.15
CA VAL A 21 15.39 -1.17 -4.40
C VAL A 21 15.35 -1.40 -2.90
N PHE A 22 14.55 -2.35 -2.43
CA PHE A 22 14.56 -2.72 -1.02
C PHE A 22 15.95 -3.18 -0.57
N TRP A 23 16.61 -4.07 -1.32
CA TRP A 23 17.93 -4.59 -0.96
C TRP A 23 19.07 -3.58 -1.08
N ARG A 24 18.88 -2.46 -1.80
CA ARG A 24 19.83 -1.35 -1.78
C ARG A 24 19.85 -0.65 -0.42
N GLN A 25 18.71 -0.55 0.25
CA GLN A 25 18.57 0.16 1.52
C GLN A 25 17.55 -0.49 2.47
N PRO A 26 17.80 -1.75 2.88
CA PRO A 26 16.81 -2.55 3.60
C PRO A 26 16.49 -1.96 4.97
N MET A 27 17.50 -1.45 5.68
CA MET A 27 17.34 -0.86 7.01
C MET A 27 16.50 0.42 6.99
N ALA A 28 16.72 1.32 6.01
CA ALA A 28 15.98 2.57 5.91
C ALA A 28 14.50 2.33 5.57
N LEU A 29 14.24 1.45 4.59
CA LEU A 29 12.88 1.13 4.15
C LEU A 29 12.13 0.31 5.20
N ALA A 30 12.79 -0.66 5.84
CA ALA A 30 12.19 -1.39 6.96
C ALA A 30 11.89 -0.46 8.14
N ALA A 31 12.81 0.43 8.52
CA ALA A 31 12.58 1.39 9.60
C ALA A 31 11.38 2.30 9.30
N LEU A 32 11.26 2.83 8.07
CA LEU A 32 10.10 3.63 7.67
C LEU A 32 8.79 2.83 7.69
N PHE A 33 8.81 1.60 7.21
CA PHE A 33 7.67 0.70 7.30
C PHE A 33 7.26 0.45 8.76
N PHE A 34 8.21 0.12 9.64
CA PHE A 34 7.94 -0.10 11.05
C PHE A 34 7.43 1.15 11.77
N MET A 35 8.00 2.33 11.50
CA MET A 35 7.50 3.57 12.07
C MET A 35 6.08 3.89 11.59
N THR A 36 5.76 3.57 10.33
CA THR A 36 4.40 3.69 9.78
C THR A 36 3.43 2.75 10.51
N MET A 37 3.80 1.48 10.65
CA MET A 37 3.00 0.49 11.39
C MET A 37 2.82 0.88 12.86
N ALA A 38 3.87 1.41 13.50
CA ALA A 38 3.81 1.92 14.86
C ALA A 38 2.86 3.12 14.98
N ALA A 39 2.90 4.07 14.04
CA ALA A 39 1.98 5.19 14.02
C ALA A 39 0.51 4.74 13.84
N MET A 40 0.27 3.77 12.96
CA MET A 40 -1.06 3.17 12.79
C MET A 40 -1.51 2.42 14.05
N SER A 41 -0.63 1.68 14.70
CA SER A 41 -0.92 0.96 15.95
C SER A 41 -1.21 1.94 17.11
N LEU A 42 -0.47 3.05 17.21
CA LEU A 42 -0.79 4.09 18.19
C LEU A 42 -2.16 4.73 17.91
N ALA A 43 -2.54 4.89 16.64
CA ALA A 43 -3.86 5.40 16.29
C ALA A 43 -4.98 4.44 16.74
N THR A 44 -4.77 3.12 16.70
CA THR A 44 -5.79 2.15 17.16
C THR A 44 -6.00 2.16 18.67
N MET A 45 -5.07 2.69 19.46
CA MET A 45 -5.24 2.84 20.91
C MET A 45 -6.32 3.86 21.29
N LEU A 46 -6.75 4.72 20.37
CA LEU A 46 -7.85 5.65 20.62
C LEU A 46 -9.17 4.88 20.76
N PRO A 47 -9.86 4.99 21.91
CA PRO A 47 -11.11 4.27 22.11
C PRO A 47 -12.16 4.71 21.09
N LEU A 48 -12.96 3.76 20.60
CA LEU A 48 -14.06 3.93 19.65
C LEU A 48 -13.67 4.36 18.23
N VAL A 49 -12.73 5.27 18.05
CA VAL A 49 -12.34 5.83 16.74
C VAL A 49 -11.04 5.28 16.19
N GLY A 50 -10.25 4.57 17.00
CA GLY A 50 -8.89 4.18 16.66
C GLY A 50 -8.73 3.41 15.35
N PRO A 51 -9.49 2.32 15.12
CA PRO A 51 -9.44 1.60 13.85
C PRO A 51 -9.79 2.47 12.64
N ALA A 52 -10.79 3.35 12.75
CA ALA A 52 -11.17 4.27 11.68
C ALA A 52 -10.05 5.30 11.40
N VAL A 53 -9.40 5.81 12.45
CA VAL A 53 -8.24 6.71 12.32
C VAL A 53 -7.08 5.97 11.65
N ALA A 54 -6.75 4.76 12.07
CA ALA A 54 -5.68 3.96 11.47
C ALA A 54 -5.93 3.69 9.97
N LEU A 55 -7.17 3.36 9.59
CA LEU A 55 -7.57 3.20 8.19
C LEU A 55 -7.42 4.52 7.42
N SER A 56 -7.80 5.66 8.02
CA SER A 56 -7.66 6.97 7.37
C SER A 56 -6.20 7.38 7.13
N LEU A 57 -5.25 6.83 7.89
CA LEU A 57 -3.82 7.06 7.71
C LEU A 57 -3.23 6.24 6.56
N LEU A 58 -3.92 5.19 6.10
CA LEU A 58 -3.38 4.25 5.12
C LEU A 58 -2.95 4.92 3.80
N PRO A 59 -3.73 5.84 3.18
CA PRO A 59 -3.29 6.55 1.97
C PRO A 59 -1.97 7.32 2.18
N SER A 60 -1.80 7.94 3.35
CA SER A 60 -0.59 8.68 3.72
C SER A 60 0.59 7.74 3.99
N ALA A 61 0.34 6.60 4.64
CA ALA A 61 1.31 5.54 4.88
C ALA A 61 1.86 4.96 3.57
N THR A 62 0.97 4.60 2.64
CA THR A 62 1.34 4.12 1.31
C THR A 62 2.16 5.17 0.57
N LEU A 63 1.74 6.44 0.60
CA LEU A 63 2.49 7.53 -0.01
C LEU A 63 3.91 7.67 0.57
N ALA A 64 4.05 7.63 1.90
CA ALA A 64 5.36 7.73 2.54
C ALA A 64 6.31 6.63 2.06
N MET A 65 5.81 5.39 1.95
CA MET A 65 6.58 4.27 1.40
C MET A 65 6.90 4.44 -0.09
N MET A 66 5.97 4.98 -0.89
CA MET A 66 6.22 5.25 -2.31
C MET A 66 7.32 6.31 -2.50
N VAL A 67 7.28 7.39 -1.72
CA VAL A 67 8.32 8.44 -1.77
C VAL A 67 9.67 7.90 -1.29
N ALA A 68 9.68 7.11 -0.21
CA ALA A 68 10.90 6.47 0.27
C ALA A 68 11.52 5.52 -0.78
N ALA A 69 10.70 4.70 -1.44
CA ALA A 69 11.13 3.84 -2.51
C ALA A 69 11.67 4.63 -3.71
N ALA A 70 11.06 5.77 -4.05
CA ALA A 70 11.56 6.67 -5.08
C ALA A 70 12.94 7.23 -4.73
N GLU A 71 13.15 7.71 -3.50
CA GLU A 71 14.46 8.20 -3.03
C GLU A 71 15.54 7.11 -3.06
N ALA A 72 15.22 5.92 -2.52
CA ALA A 72 16.12 4.77 -2.54
C ALA A 72 16.46 4.32 -3.96
N SER A 73 15.51 4.40 -4.90
CA SER A 73 15.76 4.07 -6.32
C SER A 73 16.79 5.01 -6.96
N GLN A 74 16.85 6.26 -6.50
CA GLN A 74 17.78 7.30 -6.95
C GLN A 74 19.11 7.30 -6.16
N GLY A 75 19.33 6.32 -5.28
CA GLY A 75 20.55 6.21 -4.46
C GLY A 75 20.58 7.15 -3.26
N ARG A 76 19.49 7.84 -2.94
CA ARG A 76 19.36 8.69 -1.74
C ARG A 76 18.87 7.86 -0.57
N THR A 77 19.25 8.19 0.66
CA THR A 77 18.79 7.48 1.85
C THR A 77 17.47 8.05 2.37
N PRO A 78 16.35 7.30 2.36
CA PRO A 78 15.09 7.72 2.93
C PRO A 78 15.25 8.08 4.40
N THR A 79 14.76 9.25 4.76
CA THR A 79 14.83 9.74 6.14
C THR A 79 13.49 9.53 6.85
N PRO A 80 13.48 9.41 8.19
CA PRO A 80 12.23 9.34 8.97
C PRO A 80 11.27 10.52 8.74
N ALA A 81 11.80 11.66 8.30
CA ALA A 81 11.01 12.85 7.97
C ALA A 81 9.98 12.60 6.85
N LEU A 82 10.14 11.56 6.04
CA LEU A 82 9.19 11.17 5.00
C LEU A 82 7.83 10.73 5.55
N LEU A 83 7.73 10.29 6.80
CA LEU A 83 6.42 10.04 7.44
C LEU A 83 5.56 11.31 7.49
N LEU A 84 6.22 12.47 7.52
CA LEU A 84 5.57 13.78 7.53
C LEU A 84 5.41 14.37 6.13
N VAL A 85 5.68 13.61 5.06
CA VAL A 85 5.65 14.14 3.68
C VAL A 85 4.26 14.66 3.29
N ALA A 86 3.21 13.99 3.75
CA ALA A 86 1.82 14.42 3.54
C ALA A 86 1.50 15.74 4.28
N PHE A 87 2.13 15.98 5.43
CA PHE A 87 1.90 17.17 6.25
C PHE A 87 2.73 18.38 5.81
N ARG A 88 3.91 18.15 5.22
CA ARG A 88 4.86 19.21 4.82
C ARG A 88 4.64 19.76 3.42
N THR A 89 3.76 19.15 2.63
CA THR A 89 3.55 19.53 1.22
C THR A 89 2.51 20.64 1.01
N GLY A 90 2.11 21.34 2.07
CA GLY A 90 1.20 22.49 2.04
C GLY A 90 -0.23 22.16 2.46
N ARG A 91 -0.98 23.18 2.92
CA ARG A 91 -2.33 23.02 3.49
C ARG A 91 -3.32 22.36 2.53
N GLN A 92 -3.26 22.68 1.24
CA GLN A 92 -4.13 22.10 0.21
C GLN A 92 -3.90 20.61 0.03
N ARG A 93 -2.64 20.15 -0.08
CA ARG A 93 -2.31 18.73 -0.24
C ARG A 93 -2.61 17.93 1.02
N LEU A 94 -2.37 18.52 2.20
CA LEU A 94 -2.77 17.93 3.47
C LEU A 94 -4.30 17.71 3.53
N GLN A 95 -5.10 18.72 3.16
CA GLN A 95 -6.56 18.57 3.09
C GLN A 95 -6.99 17.50 2.09
N ALA A 96 -6.32 17.40 0.94
CA ALA A 96 -6.58 16.37 -0.04
C ALA A 96 -6.23 14.96 0.49
N MET A 97 -5.11 14.79 1.20
CA MET A 97 -4.74 13.53 1.87
C MET A 97 -5.74 13.14 2.96
N MET A 98 -6.18 14.09 3.80
CA MET A 98 -7.20 13.83 4.81
C MET A 98 -8.53 13.41 4.17
N THR A 99 -8.89 14.02 3.03
CA THR A 99 -10.09 13.65 2.28
C THR A 99 -9.98 12.22 1.72
N LEU A 100 -8.83 11.84 1.15
CA LEU A 100 -8.58 10.46 0.73
C LEU A 100 -8.65 9.49 1.92
N GLY A 101 -8.05 9.85 3.06
CA GLY A 101 -8.13 9.06 4.29
C GLY A 101 -9.57 8.84 4.73
N ALA A 102 -10.40 9.89 4.75
CA ALA A 102 -11.82 9.80 5.08
C ALA A 102 -12.58 8.89 4.10
N PHE A 103 -12.37 9.06 2.79
CA PHE A 103 -12.99 8.19 1.79
C PHE A 103 -12.54 6.74 1.91
N TYR A 104 -11.27 6.49 2.22
CA TYR A 104 -10.78 5.13 2.42
C TYR A 104 -11.43 4.48 3.64
N ALA A 105 -11.45 5.19 4.78
CA ALA A 105 -12.10 4.71 5.99
C ALA A 105 -13.60 4.44 5.78
N LEU A 106 -14.31 5.36 5.12
CA LEU A 106 -15.74 5.17 4.80
C LEU A 106 -15.97 3.99 3.85
N GLY A 107 -15.15 3.86 2.80
CA GLY A 107 -15.24 2.74 1.87
C GLY A 107 -14.96 1.40 2.56
N PHE A 108 -13.93 1.36 3.41
CA PHE A 108 -13.59 0.17 4.18
C PHE A 108 -14.71 -0.21 5.17
N LEU A 109 -15.24 0.75 5.91
CA LEU A 109 -16.36 0.53 6.84
C LEU A 109 -17.63 0.09 6.10
N ALA A 110 -17.88 0.59 4.88
CA ALA A 110 -18.97 0.13 4.04
C ALA A 110 -18.79 -1.35 3.64
N VAL A 111 -17.57 -1.78 3.31
CA VAL A 111 -17.28 -3.21 3.06
C VAL A 111 -17.60 -4.06 4.29
N MET A 112 -17.17 -3.64 5.48
CA MET A 112 -17.47 -4.35 6.73
C MET A 112 -18.96 -4.35 7.06
N ALA A 113 -19.67 -3.26 6.78
CA ALA A 113 -21.11 -3.18 7.00
C ALA A 113 -21.88 -4.11 6.07
N LEU A 114 -21.46 -4.22 4.81
CA LEU A 114 -22.05 -5.15 3.84
C LEU A 114 -21.75 -6.61 4.19
N SER A 115 -20.55 -6.93 4.67
CA SER A 115 -20.22 -8.29 5.12
C SER A 115 -21.02 -8.69 6.36
N ALA A 116 -21.28 -7.75 7.27
CA ALA A 116 -22.08 -7.99 8.47
C ALA A 116 -23.54 -8.38 8.18
N LEU A 117 -24.05 -8.09 6.98
CA LEU A 117 -25.38 -8.54 6.54
C LEU A 117 -25.44 -10.05 6.31
N ILE A 118 -24.30 -10.73 6.18
CA ILE A 118 -24.21 -12.18 5.96
C ILE A 118 -24.07 -12.93 7.28
N ASP A 119 -23.14 -12.50 8.14
CA ASP A 119 -22.70 -13.27 9.32
C ASP A 119 -22.99 -12.58 10.67
N GLY A 120 -23.82 -11.53 10.66
CA GLY A 120 -24.11 -10.74 11.86
C GLY A 120 -22.92 -9.91 12.37
N GLY A 121 -21.92 -9.67 11.53
CA GLY A 121 -20.75 -8.84 11.81
C GLY A 121 -19.61 -9.56 12.50
N GLN A 122 -19.64 -10.89 12.58
CA GLN A 122 -18.57 -11.68 13.19
C GLN A 122 -17.23 -11.46 12.47
N PHE A 123 -17.23 -11.48 11.14
CA PHE A 123 -16.08 -11.19 10.30
C PHE A 123 -15.50 -9.81 10.58
N ALA A 124 -16.35 -8.79 10.68
CA ALA A 124 -15.90 -7.42 10.97
C ALA A 124 -15.28 -7.30 12.37
N ARG A 125 -15.87 -7.95 13.39
CA ARG A 125 -15.33 -7.95 14.77
C ARG A 125 -13.98 -8.66 14.83
N VAL A 126 -13.83 -9.79 14.15
CA VAL A 126 -12.55 -10.50 14.07
C VAL A 126 -11.51 -9.69 13.30
N TYR A 127 -11.87 -9.15 12.13
CA TYR A 127 -10.95 -8.40 11.28
C TYR A 127 -10.43 -7.12 11.95
N LEU A 128 -11.30 -6.40 12.69
CA LEU A 128 -10.94 -5.19 13.41
C LEU A 128 -10.25 -5.47 14.76
N GLY A 129 -10.01 -6.74 15.10
CA GLY A 129 -9.32 -7.14 16.33
C GLY A 129 -10.18 -7.08 17.60
N GLY A 130 -11.50 -7.00 17.46
CA GLY A 130 -12.45 -7.03 18.58
C GLY A 130 -12.76 -8.45 19.09
N GLU A 131 -12.59 -9.47 18.25
CA GLU A 131 -12.77 -10.89 18.61
C GLU A 131 -11.59 -11.73 18.10
N PRO A 132 -11.17 -12.79 18.81
CA PRO A 132 -10.14 -13.70 18.33
C PRO A 132 -10.67 -14.58 17.20
N LEU A 133 -9.82 -14.85 16.20
CA LEU A 133 -10.11 -15.87 15.19
C LEU A 133 -9.90 -17.26 15.79
N THR A 134 -10.99 -17.98 16.09
CA THR A 134 -10.93 -19.40 16.49
C THR A 134 -11.12 -20.30 15.27
N ARG A 135 -10.78 -21.59 15.44
CA ARG A 135 -10.93 -22.58 14.37
C ARG A 135 -12.39 -22.74 13.96
N GLU A 136 -13.29 -22.75 14.93
CA GLU A 136 -14.73 -22.89 14.74
C GLU A 136 -15.29 -21.71 13.93
N VAL A 137 -14.83 -20.48 14.23
CA VAL A 137 -15.21 -19.28 13.49
C VAL A 137 -14.66 -19.32 12.06
N ALA A 138 -13.40 -19.72 11.89
CA ALA A 138 -12.76 -19.80 10.58
C ALA A 138 -13.40 -20.85 9.64
N GLU A 139 -13.91 -21.95 10.21
CA GLU A 139 -14.59 -23.02 9.47
C GLU A 139 -16.09 -22.76 9.26
N ALA A 140 -16.66 -21.71 9.87
CA ALA A 140 -18.07 -21.36 9.70
C ALA A 140 -18.37 -20.84 8.29
N GLY A 141 -19.41 -21.41 7.65
CA GLY A 141 -19.79 -21.07 6.27
C GLY A 141 -20.16 -19.60 6.08
N ASP A 142 -20.93 -19.02 6.99
CA ASP A 142 -21.35 -17.62 6.91
C ASP A 142 -20.17 -16.66 7.08
N PHE A 143 -19.23 -16.99 7.98
CA PHE A 143 -17.98 -16.24 8.15
C PHE A 143 -17.14 -16.27 6.86
N GLN A 144 -16.99 -17.44 6.23
CA GLN A 144 -16.28 -17.56 4.95
C GLN A 144 -16.99 -16.78 3.83
N ALA A 145 -18.32 -16.82 3.77
CA ALA A 145 -19.09 -16.04 2.81
C ALA A 145 -18.90 -14.53 3.01
N ALA A 146 -18.92 -14.05 4.26
CA ALA A 146 -18.63 -12.66 4.61
C ALA A 146 -17.18 -12.26 4.25
N MET A 147 -16.21 -13.15 4.48
CA MET A 147 -14.82 -12.98 4.07
C MET A 147 -14.67 -12.86 2.56
N TRP A 148 -15.29 -13.76 1.78
CA TRP A 148 -15.23 -13.73 0.31
C TRP A 148 -15.91 -12.50 -0.27
N LEU A 149 -17.06 -12.09 0.26
CA LEU A 149 -17.72 -10.84 -0.13
C LEU A 149 -16.79 -9.65 0.16
N SER A 150 -16.20 -9.61 1.35
CA SER A 150 -15.27 -8.55 1.74
C SER A 150 -14.07 -8.48 0.80
N LEU A 151 -13.49 -9.63 0.44
CA LEU A 151 -12.39 -9.71 -0.50
C LEU A 151 -12.81 -9.18 -1.89
N LEU A 152 -13.97 -9.58 -2.39
CA LEU A 152 -14.51 -9.15 -3.68
C LEU A 152 -14.72 -7.63 -3.72
N LEU A 153 -15.28 -7.04 -2.66
CA LEU A 153 -15.53 -5.60 -2.55
C LEU A 153 -14.24 -4.80 -2.26
N TYR A 154 -13.26 -5.41 -1.60
CA TYR A 154 -11.98 -4.77 -1.34
C TYR A 154 -11.14 -4.62 -2.62
N VAL A 155 -11.31 -5.49 -3.63
CA VAL A 155 -10.64 -5.32 -4.93
C VAL A 155 -10.91 -3.94 -5.54
N PRO A 156 -12.15 -3.52 -5.87
CA PRO A 156 -12.39 -2.20 -6.44
C PRO A 156 -11.99 -1.07 -5.49
N LEU A 157 -12.16 -1.23 -4.18
CA LEU A 157 -11.67 -0.26 -3.20
C LEU A 157 -10.15 -0.07 -3.32
N SER A 158 -9.39 -1.16 -3.41
CA SER A 158 -7.94 -1.11 -3.58
C SER A 158 -7.55 -0.42 -4.88
N LEU A 159 -8.26 -0.67 -6.00
CA LEU A 159 -7.99 -0.03 -7.29
C LEU A 159 -8.25 1.48 -7.28
N LEU A 160 -9.27 1.93 -6.55
CA LEU A 160 -9.56 3.36 -6.37
C LEU A 160 -8.43 4.09 -5.65
N PHE A 161 -7.79 3.43 -4.67
CA PHE A 161 -6.75 4.06 -3.84
C PHE A 161 -5.32 3.72 -4.26
N TRP A 162 -5.11 2.77 -5.17
CA TRP A 162 -3.79 2.26 -5.54
C TRP A 162 -2.81 3.36 -5.97
N HIS A 163 -3.28 4.29 -6.81
CA HIS A 163 -2.49 5.42 -7.31
C HIS A 163 -2.91 6.77 -6.77
N ALA A 164 -4.09 6.87 -6.16
CA ALA A 164 -4.66 8.15 -5.73
C ALA A 164 -3.72 8.98 -4.81
N PRO A 165 -3.00 8.39 -3.83
CA PRO A 165 -2.07 9.15 -3.00
C PRO A 165 -0.93 9.78 -3.80
N GLY A 166 -0.35 9.01 -4.72
CA GLY A 166 0.69 9.50 -5.64
C GLY A 166 0.18 10.59 -6.58
N LEU A 167 -1.06 10.48 -7.07
CA LEU A 167 -1.67 11.48 -7.95
C LEU A 167 -1.89 12.83 -7.26
N VAL A 168 -2.36 12.80 -6.01
CA VAL A 168 -2.49 14.04 -5.24
C VAL A 168 -1.11 14.61 -4.92
N HIS A 169 -0.14 13.76 -4.54
CA HIS A 169 1.18 14.21 -4.12
C HIS A 169 2.04 14.79 -5.26
N TRP A 170 2.19 14.05 -6.37
CA TRP A 170 3.05 14.45 -7.48
C TRP A 170 2.34 15.29 -8.54
N HIS A 171 1.04 15.05 -8.81
CA HIS A 171 0.29 15.75 -9.85
C HIS A 171 -0.71 16.80 -9.33
N ASN A 172 -0.82 16.97 -8.01
CA ASN A 172 -1.75 17.91 -7.39
C ASN A 172 -3.22 17.74 -7.85
N VAL A 173 -3.62 16.51 -8.16
CA VAL A 173 -4.98 16.19 -8.61
C VAL A 173 -5.93 16.23 -7.43
N ALA A 174 -7.15 16.75 -7.61
CA ALA A 174 -8.17 16.75 -6.56
C ALA A 174 -8.58 15.30 -6.16
N PRO A 175 -8.89 15.01 -4.88
CA PRO A 175 -9.11 13.66 -4.36
C PRO A 175 -10.05 12.79 -5.19
N VAL A 176 -11.25 13.29 -5.51
CA VAL A 176 -12.26 12.54 -6.26
C VAL A 176 -11.77 12.20 -7.68
N LYS A 177 -11.08 13.15 -8.34
CA LYS A 177 -10.47 12.91 -9.65
C LYS A 177 -9.32 11.91 -9.57
N ALA A 178 -8.54 11.95 -8.49
CA ALA A 178 -7.45 11.01 -8.26
C ALA A 178 -7.97 9.57 -8.11
N LEU A 179 -9.09 9.35 -7.40
CA LEU A 179 -9.74 8.04 -7.32
C LEU A 179 -10.17 7.52 -8.70
N PHE A 180 -10.81 8.39 -9.49
CA PHE A 180 -11.23 8.05 -10.85
C PHE A 180 -10.04 7.68 -11.75
N PHE A 181 -8.97 8.49 -11.74
CA PHE A 181 -7.78 8.18 -12.54
C PHE A 181 -7.05 6.93 -12.05
N SER A 182 -7.07 6.65 -10.74
CA SER A 182 -6.48 5.42 -10.19
C SER A 182 -7.16 4.18 -10.74
N ILE A 183 -8.50 4.09 -10.63
CA ILE A 183 -9.22 2.90 -11.12
C ILE A 183 -9.11 2.76 -12.65
N VAL A 184 -9.17 3.86 -13.40
CA VAL A 184 -9.00 3.83 -14.87
C VAL A 184 -7.59 3.37 -15.23
N ALA A 185 -6.56 3.83 -14.53
CA ALA A 185 -5.19 3.42 -14.77
C ALA A 185 -4.99 1.92 -14.49
N CYS A 186 -5.48 1.43 -13.35
CA CYS A 186 -5.38 0.01 -13.03
C CYS A 186 -6.18 -0.86 -14.01
N TRP A 187 -7.36 -0.42 -14.45
CA TRP A 187 -8.17 -1.14 -15.43
C TRP A 187 -7.51 -1.19 -16.81
N ARG A 188 -6.96 -0.06 -17.28
CA ARG A 188 -6.25 0.01 -18.57
C ARG A 188 -4.95 -0.80 -18.56
N ASN A 189 -4.32 -0.94 -17.39
CA ASN A 189 -3.12 -1.74 -17.16
C ASN A 189 -3.40 -3.10 -16.51
N PHE A 190 -4.63 -3.63 -16.63
CA PHE A 190 -5.07 -4.83 -15.91
C PHE A 190 -4.14 -6.04 -16.13
N GLY A 191 -3.62 -6.22 -17.36
CA GLY A 191 -2.66 -7.29 -17.66
C GLY A 191 -1.36 -7.17 -16.86
N ALA A 192 -0.80 -5.96 -16.74
CA ALA A 192 0.41 -5.73 -15.95
C ALA A 192 0.13 -5.90 -14.45
N PHE A 193 -1.01 -5.42 -13.96
CA PHE A 193 -1.44 -5.63 -12.58
C PHE A 193 -1.68 -7.10 -12.24
N THR A 194 -2.22 -7.88 -13.18
CA THR A 194 -2.42 -9.32 -13.00
C THR A 194 -1.09 -10.04 -12.86
N VAL A 195 -0.13 -9.78 -13.76
CA VAL A 195 1.22 -10.36 -13.68
C VAL A 195 1.93 -9.91 -12.41
N TYR A 196 1.78 -8.65 -12.01
CA TYR A 196 2.33 -8.11 -10.77
C TYR A 196 1.79 -8.84 -9.53
N GLY A 197 0.46 -9.03 -9.45
CA GLY A 197 -0.20 -9.76 -8.37
C GLY A 197 0.23 -11.23 -8.31
N LEU A 198 0.24 -11.93 -9.45
CA LEU A 198 0.70 -13.31 -9.54
C LEU A 198 2.20 -13.46 -9.17
N SER A 199 3.02 -12.50 -9.57
CA SER A 199 4.46 -12.49 -9.25
C SER A 199 4.68 -12.32 -7.75
N TRP A 200 3.99 -11.37 -7.11
CA TRP A 200 4.04 -11.22 -5.65
C TRP A 200 3.48 -12.43 -4.92
N MET A 201 2.36 -12.99 -5.38
CA MET A 201 1.81 -14.24 -4.84
C MET A 201 2.88 -15.35 -4.85
N GLY A 202 3.59 -15.52 -5.97
CA GLY A 202 4.71 -16.46 -6.08
C GLY A 202 5.83 -16.17 -5.08
N VAL A 203 6.20 -14.89 -4.88
CA VAL A 203 7.21 -14.48 -3.89
C VAL A 203 6.76 -14.78 -2.46
N PHE A 204 5.52 -14.45 -2.09
CA PHE A 204 4.97 -14.73 -0.76
C PHE A 204 4.88 -16.23 -0.49
N LEU A 205 4.39 -17.02 -1.44
CA LEU A 205 4.31 -18.48 -1.33
C LEU A 205 5.71 -19.10 -1.23
N GLY A 206 6.64 -18.70 -2.10
CA GLY A 206 8.02 -19.20 -2.10
C GLY A 206 8.74 -18.90 -0.79
N ALA A 207 8.61 -17.66 -0.29
CA ALA A 207 9.17 -17.28 1.00
C ALA A 207 8.49 -18.04 2.16
N GLY A 208 7.16 -18.16 2.16
CA GLY A 208 6.42 -18.91 3.18
C GLY A 208 6.85 -20.38 3.25
N LEU A 209 6.99 -21.05 2.10
CA LEU A 209 7.48 -22.43 2.02
C LEU A 209 8.93 -22.55 2.54
N ALA A 210 9.82 -21.65 2.12
CA ALA A 210 11.20 -21.62 2.60
C ALA A 210 11.28 -21.43 4.12
N MET A 211 10.44 -20.54 4.67
CA MET A 211 10.36 -20.31 6.11
C MET A 211 9.79 -21.51 6.85
N SER A 212 8.76 -22.17 6.32
CA SER A 212 8.18 -23.38 6.92
C SER A 212 9.20 -24.52 7.00
N LEU A 213 10.02 -24.69 5.95
CA LEU A 213 11.12 -25.65 5.94
C LEU A 213 12.18 -25.29 6.99
N LEU A 214 12.58 -24.02 7.06
CA LEU A 214 13.56 -23.55 8.06
C LEU A 214 13.05 -23.80 9.49
N VAL A 215 11.81 -23.43 9.79
CA VAL A 215 11.20 -23.66 11.11
C VAL A 215 11.19 -25.15 11.47
N THR A 216 10.86 -26.02 10.51
CA THR A 216 10.87 -27.47 10.71
C THR A 216 12.28 -27.98 11.03
N LEU A 217 13.30 -27.49 10.31
CA LEU A 217 14.70 -27.85 10.57
C LEU A 217 15.17 -27.36 11.95
N LEU A 218 14.85 -26.12 12.32
CA LEU A 218 15.20 -25.56 13.62
C LEU A 218 14.56 -26.38 14.77
N ALA A 219 13.31 -26.81 14.59
CA ALA A 219 12.61 -27.66 15.56
C ALA A 219 13.30 -29.02 15.75
N VAL A 220 13.79 -29.64 14.66
CA VAL A 220 14.54 -30.92 14.72
C VAL A 220 15.87 -30.76 15.47
N VAL A 221 16.53 -29.60 15.36
CA VAL A 221 17.81 -29.30 16.04
C VAL A 221 17.59 -28.84 17.50
N GLY A 222 16.35 -28.82 18.00
CA GLY A 222 16.04 -28.45 19.37
C GLY A 222 16.07 -26.94 19.65
N MET A 223 16.14 -26.11 18.62
CA MET A 223 15.95 -24.66 18.76
C MET A 223 14.45 -24.37 18.91
N GLY A 224 14.06 -23.87 20.08
CA GLY A 224 12.67 -23.83 20.53
C GLY A 224 11.68 -23.06 19.64
N ALA A 225 10.41 -23.44 19.74
CA ALA A 225 9.28 -22.92 18.95
C ALA A 225 9.09 -21.39 19.01
N GLY A 226 9.59 -20.72 20.06
CA GLY A 226 9.52 -19.26 20.18
C GLY A 226 10.40 -18.50 19.18
N MET A 227 11.55 -19.06 18.77
CA MET A 227 12.39 -18.42 17.76
C MET A 227 11.73 -18.51 16.38
N ALA A 228 11.10 -19.64 16.07
CA ALA A 228 10.39 -19.87 14.80
C ALA A 228 9.28 -18.86 14.51
N SER A 229 8.44 -18.53 15.51
CA SER A 229 7.35 -17.57 15.33
C SER A 229 7.87 -16.16 15.07
N SER A 230 8.91 -15.74 15.79
CA SER A 230 9.52 -14.41 15.61
C SER A 230 10.12 -14.23 14.21
N ILE A 231 10.77 -15.26 13.67
CA ILE A 231 11.34 -15.22 12.32
C ILE A 231 10.23 -15.16 11.27
N MET A 232 9.13 -15.93 11.43
CA MET A 232 8.00 -15.85 10.48
C MET A 232 7.39 -14.44 10.43
N VAL A 233 7.16 -13.82 11.59
CA VAL A 233 6.65 -12.44 11.67
C VAL A 233 7.61 -11.45 11.03
N ALA A 234 8.92 -11.56 11.31
CA ALA A 234 9.94 -10.71 10.71
C ALA A 234 9.98 -10.85 9.18
N THR A 235 9.89 -12.08 8.66
CA THR A 235 9.84 -12.33 7.21
C THR A 235 8.57 -11.75 6.59
N ALA A 236 7.40 -11.91 7.23
CA ALA A 236 6.15 -11.32 6.73
C ALA A 236 6.24 -9.79 6.67
N MET A 237 6.80 -9.16 7.70
CA MET A 237 7.01 -7.70 7.75
C MET A 237 8.00 -7.23 6.66
N MET A 238 9.09 -7.97 6.46
CA MET A 238 10.05 -7.67 5.40
C MET A 238 9.42 -7.74 4.02
N LEU A 239 8.64 -8.80 3.73
CA LEU A 239 7.93 -8.96 2.46
C LEU A 239 6.89 -7.85 2.25
N ALA A 240 6.16 -7.45 3.30
CA ALA A 240 5.24 -6.33 3.25
C ALA A 240 5.95 -5.00 2.90
N ALA A 241 7.11 -4.75 3.51
CA ALA A 241 7.92 -3.57 3.20
C ALA A 241 8.43 -3.60 1.74
N MET A 242 8.90 -4.75 1.25
CA MET A 242 9.32 -4.93 -0.15
C MET A 242 8.14 -4.72 -1.12
N PHE A 243 6.96 -5.25 -0.79
CA PHE A 243 5.75 -5.06 -1.57
C PHE A 243 5.41 -3.57 -1.68
N LEU A 244 5.35 -2.84 -0.56
CA LEU A 244 5.08 -1.39 -0.57
C LEU A 244 6.16 -0.60 -1.32
N THR A 245 7.42 -1.05 -1.27
CA THR A 245 8.52 -0.47 -2.06
C THR A 245 8.27 -0.62 -3.57
N SER A 246 7.61 -1.69 -4.00
CA SER A 246 7.30 -1.90 -5.42
C SER A 246 6.16 -1.04 -5.97
N VAL A 247 5.27 -0.54 -5.09
CA VAL A 247 4.06 0.20 -5.50
C VAL A 247 4.41 1.45 -6.30
N VAL A 248 5.52 2.14 -5.99
CA VAL A 248 5.93 3.35 -6.71
C VAL A 248 6.20 3.09 -8.19
N PHE A 249 6.67 1.90 -8.57
CA PHE A 249 6.98 1.59 -9.97
C PHE A 249 5.70 1.38 -10.79
N THR A 250 4.66 0.82 -10.17
CA THR A 250 3.33 0.74 -10.78
C THR A 250 2.80 2.12 -11.13
N PHE A 251 3.07 3.11 -10.26
CA PHE A 251 2.67 4.51 -10.48
C PHE A 251 3.53 5.18 -11.55
N ARG A 252 4.86 5.10 -11.42
CA ARG A 252 5.84 5.71 -12.32
C ARG A 252 5.61 5.32 -13.77
N ASP A 253 5.32 4.04 -14.01
CA ASP A 253 5.17 3.53 -15.38
C ASP A 253 3.75 3.73 -15.93
N SER A 254 2.76 3.99 -15.05
CA SER A 254 1.38 4.30 -15.48
C SER A 254 1.19 5.77 -15.84
N PHE A 255 2.01 6.69 -15.32
CA PHE A 255 1.81 8.13 -15.48
C PHE A 255 3.09 8.85 -15.89
N GLU A 256 2.98 9.75 -16.86
CA GLU A 256 4.08 10.67 -17.19
C GLU A 256 4.46 11.51 -15.98
N PRO A 257 5.76 11.82 -15.77
CA PRO A 257 6.18 12.79 -14.78
C PRO A 257 5.45 14.13 -14.97
N PRO A 258 5.19 14.89 -13.89
CA PRO A 258 4.68 16.25 -14.02
C PRO A 258 5.60 17.05 -14.95
N GLN A 259 5.04 17.67 -15.99
CA GLN A 259 5.79 18.60 -16.82
C GLN A 259 6.33 19.69 -15.90
N GLN A 260 7.66 19.80 -15.79
CA GLN A 260 8.25 20.98 -15.18
C GLN A 260 7.80 22.15 -16.05
N ALA A 261 7.14 23.15 -15.45
CA ALA A 261 6.88 24.39 -16.15
C ALA A 261 8.24 24.91 -16.62
N GLY A 262 8.48 24.87 -17.94
CA GLY A 262 9.66 25.48 -18.51
C GLY A 262 9.69 26.96 -18.12
N PRO A 263 10.86 27.60 -18.06
CA PRO A 263 10.92 29.04 -17.89
C PRO A 263 10.01 29.66 -18.95
N GLU A 264 9.05 30.48 -18.53
CA GLU A 264 8.28 31.31 -19.46
C GLU A 264 9.29 31.96 -20.40
N SER A 265 9.17 31.65 -21.69
CA SER A 265 9.89 32.40 -22.70
C SER A 265 9.37 33.82 -22.56
N SER A 266 10.21 34.68 -21.96
CA SER A 266 10.04 36.11 -22.04
C SER A 266 10.06 36.44 -23.52
N ASP A 267 8.88 36.58 -24.11
CA ASP A 267 8.65 37.30 -25.35
C ASP A 267 9.13 38.73 -25.11
N GLU A 268 10.44 38.93 -25.29
CA GLU A 268 11.03 40.25 -25.41
C GLU A 268 10.72 40.71 -26.84
N PRO A 269 9.90 41.74 -27.05
CA PRO A 269 9.61 42.22 -28.39
C PRO A 269 10.89 42.73 -29.04
N PRO A 270 11.08 42.53 -30.35
CA PRO A 270 12.29 42.95 -31.03
C PRO A 270 12.43 44.47 -30.90
N LEU A 271 13.56 44.91 -30.35
CA LEU A 271 13.98 46.31 -30.36
C LEU A 271 14.01 46.77 -31.82
N THR A 272 13.01 47.55 -32.21
CA THR A 272 13.02 48.31 -33.46
C THR A 272 13.99 49.48 -33.28
N SER A 273 15.12 49.38 -33.98
CA SER A 273 15.99 50.45 -34.53
C SER A 273 16.05 51.79 -33.79
#